data_AF-A0A1A2ZB41-F1
#
_entry.id   AF-A0A1A2ZB41-F1
#
_cell.length_a   1.000
_cell.length_b   1.000
_cell.length_c   1.000
_cell.angle_alpha   90.00
_cell.angle_beta   90.00
_cell.angle_gamma   90.00
#
_symmetry.space_group_name_H-M   'P 1'
#
loop_
_entity.id
_entity.type
_entity.pdbx_description
1 polymer ?
#
loop_
_entity_poly.entity_id
_entity_poly.type
_entity_poly.pdbx_seq_one_letter_code
_entity_poly.pdbx_strand_id
1 'polypeptide(L)'
;MSTPSPGPGWWLASDGNWYPQRWETTFVHYTNESLDAVIEEAARQSKVYGEQGWEIVGSSVQRVQVARHFSDYDKGGDHYFEWSIVCTLKRPLAPG
;
A
#
# COMPACT_ATOMS: atom_id res chain seq x y z
N MET A 1 -36.62 -14.12 -16.27
CA MET A 1 -35.69 -13.56 -17.27
C MET A 1 -34.53 -12.95 -16.50
N SER A 2 -33.28 -13.33 -16.82
CA SER A 2 -32.11 -12.68 -16.21
C SER A 2 -31.92 -11.31 -16.83
N THR A 3 -31.80 -10.27 -16.00
CA THR A 3 -31.47 -8.92 -16.46
C THR A 3 -30.08 -8.96 -17.11
N PRO A 4 -29.89 -8.46 -18.35
CA PRO A 4 -28.57 -8.45 -18.99
C PRO A 4 -27.60 -7.54 -18.23
N SER A 5 -26.30 -7.85 -18.31
CA SER A 5 -25.25 -7.02 -17.69
C SER A 5 -25.30 -5.58 -18.21
N PRO A 6 -25.25 -4.56 -17.35
CA PRO A 6 -25.20 -3.15 -17.77
C PRO A 6 -23.91 -2.76 -18.52
N GLY A 7 -22.84 -3.55 -18.41
CA GLY A 7 -21.58 -3.30 -19.11
C GLY A 7 -20.38 -3.98 -18.44
N PRO A 8 -19.17 -3.80 -18.98
CA PRO A 8 -17.94 -4.33 -18.39
C PRO A 8 -17.74 -3.86 -16.95
N GLY A 9 -17.30 -4.76 -16.08
CA GLY A 9 -17.06 -4.44 -14.66
C GLY A 9 -18.31 -4.44 -13.78
N TRP A 10 -19.48 -4.80 -14.31
CA TRP A 10 -20.66 -5.11 -13.50
C TRP A 10 -20.72 -6.61 -13.19
N TRP A 11 -21.02 -6.97 -11.94
CA TRP A 11 -21.26 -8.35 -11.53
C TRP A 11 -22.70 -8.55 -11.09
N LEU A 12 -23.19 -9.79 -11.19
CA LEU A 12 -24.49 -10.20 -10.66
C LEU A 12 -24.27 -10.74 -9.25
N ALA A 13 -24.85 -10.08 -8.25
CA ALA A 13 -24.79 -10.53 -6.86
C ALA A 13 -25.83 -11.63 -6.59
N SER A 14 -25.71 -12.30 -5.43
CA SER A 14 -26.63 -13.38 -5.04
C SER A 14 -28.06 -12.92 -4.81
N ASP A 15 -28.29 -11.63 -4.62
CA ASP A 15 -29.61 -10.99 -4.53
C ASP A 15 -30.29 -10.80 -5.92
N GLY A 16 -29.59 -11.13 -7.01
CA GLY A 16 -30.08 -10.99 -8.38
C GLY A 16 -29.93 -9.58 -8.97
N ASN A 17 -29.31 -8.64 -8.25
CA ASN A 17 -29.03 -7.30 -8.73
C ASN A 17 -27.63 -7.18 -9.33
N TRP A 18 -27.50 -6.30 -10.32
CA TRP A 18 -26.21 -5.93 -10.88
C TRP A 18 -25.60 -4.79 -10.09
N TYR A 19 -24.31 -4.94 -9.74
CA TYR A 19 -23.55 -3.90 -9.07
C TYR A 19 -22.25 -3.61 -9.82
N PRO A 20 -21.80 -2.34 -9.84
CA PRO A 20 -20.49 -2.02 -10.37
C PRO A 20 -19.40 -2.57 -9.43
N GLN A 21 -18.30 -3.04 -10.00
CA GLN A 21 -17.10 -3.38 -9.25
C GLN A 21 -16.61 -2.16 -8.47
N ARG A 22 -16.47 -2.32 -7.15
CA ARG A 22 -15.88 -1.31 -6.27
C ARG A 22 -14.55 -1.81 -5.71
N TRP A 23 -13.69 -0.85 -5.37
CA TRP A 23 -12.36 -1.11 -4.82
C TRP A 23 -12.14 -0.26 -3.59
N GLU A 24 -11.46 -0.84 -2.62
CA GLU A 24 -10.85 -0.13 -1.50
C GLU A 24 -9.36 0.05 -1.81
N THR A 25 -8.82 1.24 -1.55
CA THR A 25 -7.39 1.55 -1.77
C THR A 25 -6.78 2.04 -0.47
N THR A 26 -5.57 1.58 -0.16
CA THR A 26 -4.80 2.08 0.99
C THR A 26 -3.31 2.17 0.66
N PHE A 27 -2.60 2.97 1.45
CA PHE A 27 -1.14 3.13 1.36
C PHE A 27 -0.52 2.66 2.66
N VAL A 28 0.49 1.80 2.56
CA VAL A 28 1.34 1.45 3.69
C VAL A 28 2.74 1.98 3.42
N HIS A 29 3.36 2.52 4.45
CA HIS A 29 4.73 3.00 4.37
C HIS A 29 5.53 2.49 5.56
N TYR A 30 6.81 2.26 5.33
CA TYR A 30 7.75 1.89 6.38
C TYR A 30 9.09 2.55 6.12
N THR A 31 9.73 3.00 7.20
CA THR A 31 11.01 3.72 7.16
C THR A 31 11.98 3.10 8.15
N ASN A 32 13.22 2.89 7.72
CA ASN A 32 14.30 2.40 8.58
C ASN A 32 15.67 2.83 8.03
N GLU A 33 16.68 2.91 8.88
CA GLU A 33 18.06 3.20 8.46
C GLU A 33 18.70 2.03 7.68
N SER A 34 18.20 0.80 7.88
CA SER A 34 18.58 -0.40 7.14
C SER A 34 17.59 -0.73 6.03
N LEU A 35 18.10 -0.86 4.79
CA LEU A 35 17.30 -1.32 3.65
C LEU A 35 16.73 -2.72 3.89
N ASP A 36 17.52 -3.64 4.45
CA ASP A 36 17.08 -5.01 4.71
C ASP A 36 15.91 -5.03 5.68
N ALA A 37 15.97 -4.21 6.73
CA ALA A 37 14.85 -4.06 7.67
C ALA A 37 13.59 -3.49 6.98
N VAL A 38 13.75 -2.60 6.00
CA VAL A 38 12.62 -2.10 5.19
C VAL A 38 12.00 -3.19 4.34
N ILE A 39 12.81 -3.99 3.67
CA ILE A 39 12.33 -5.07 2.80
C ILE A 39 11.67 -6.19 3.62
N GLU A 40 12.24 -6.57 4.76
CA GLU A 40 11.67 -7.60 5.64
C GLU A 40 10.30 -7.20 6.17
N GLU A 41 10.14 -5.98 6.66
CA GLU A 41 8.84 -5.50 7.15
C GLU A 41 7.82 -5.36 6.03
N ALA A 42 8.22 -4.85 4.86
CA ALA A 42 7.35 -4.78 3.70
C ALA A 42 6.89 -6.17 3.25
N ALA A 43 7.79 -7.17 3.22
CA ALA A 43 7.45 -8.54 2.88
C ALA A 43 6.46 -9.14 3.89
N ARG A 44 6.69 -8.92 5.19
CA ARG A 44 5.81 -9.38 6.27
C ARG A 44 4.39 -8.79 6.13
N GLN A 45 4.30 -7.49 5.91
CA GLN A 45 3.01 -6.80 5.72
C GLN A 45 2.32 -7.26 4.43
N SER A 46 3.06 -7.37 3.33
CA SER A 46 2.55 -7.83 2.03
C SER A 46 1.88 -9.20 2.15
N LYS A 47 2.48 -10.11 2.93
CA LYS A 47 1.89 -11.42 3.22
C LYS A 47 0.56 -11.30 3.96
N VAL A 48 0.52 -10.53 5.06
CA VAL A 48 -0.69 -10.33 5.88
C VAL A 48 -1.82 -9.70 5.05
N TYR A 49 -1.51 -8.71 4.22
CA TYR A 49 -2.48 -8.08 3.34
C TYR A 49 -2.97 -9.01 2.23
N GLY A 50 -2.07 -9.79 1.64
CA GLY A 50 -2.42 -10.80 0.64
C GLY A 50 -3.38 -11.85 1.18
N GLU A 51 -3.18 -12.33 2.42
CA GLU A 51 -4.09 -13.25 3.11
C GLU A 51 -5.50 -12.65 3.33
N GLN A 52 -5.62 -11.32 3.37
CA GLN A 52 -6.88 -10.58 3.48
C GLN A 52 -7.48 -10.20 2.12
N GLY A 53 -6.88 -10.65 1.02
CA GLY A 53 -7.34 -10.39 -0.35
C GLY A 53 -6.91 -9.04 -0.94
N TRP A 54 -5.98 -8.34 -0.31
CA TRP A 54 -5.40 -7.12 -0.88
C TRP A 54 -4.32 -7.46 -1.90
N GLU A 55 -4.30 -6.68 -2.98
CA GLU A 55 -3.32 -6.74 -4.07
C GLU A 55 -2.42 -5.51 -4.00
N ILE A 56 -1.10 -5.69 -4.11
CA ILE A 56 -0.17 -4.57 -4.30
C ILE A 56 -0.20 -4.16 -5.77
N VAL A 57 -0.58 -2.91 -6.02
CA VAL A 57 -0.69 -2.36 -7.38
C VAL A 57 0.39 -1.34 -7.71
N GLY A 58 1.18 -0.95 -6.71
CA GLY A 58 2.34 -0.10 -6.88
C GLY A 58 3.24 -0.16 -5.66
N SER A 59 4.54 -0.08 -5.87
CA SER A 59 5.54 0.01 -4.81
C SER A 59 6.68 0.92 -5.23
N SER A 60 7.15 1.75 -4.31
CA SER A 60 8.31 2.61 -4.51
C SER A 60 9.22 2.58 -3.29
N VAL A 61 10.53 2.44 -3.52
CA VAL A 61 11.56 2.53 -2.48
C VAL A 61 12.35 3.82 -2.68
N GLN A 62 12.62 4.54 -1.60
CA GLN A 62 13.38 5.79 -1.61
C GLN A 62 14.46 5.75 -0.53
N ARG A 63 15.55 6.50 -0.77
CA ARG A 63 16.59 6.77 0.23
C ARG A 63 16.69 8.27 0.44
N VAL A 64 16.60 8.70 1.68
CA VAL A 64 16.66 10.11 2.07
C VAL A 64 17.79 10.29 3.07
N GLN A 65 18.61 11.33 2.89
CA GLN A 65 19.56 11.75 3.91
C GLN A 65 18.83 12.63 4.93
N VAL A 66 18.91 12.26 6.20
CA VAL A 66 18.25 12.98 7.28
C VAL A 66 19.33 13.44 8.27
N ALA A 67 19.14 14.64 8.82
CA ALA A 67 19.97 15.17 9.90
C ALA A 67 19.16 15.11 11.20
N ARG A 68 19.75 14.59 12.28
CA ARG A 68 19.19 14.64 13.65
C ARG A 68 20.12 15.51 14.51
N HIS A 69 19.58 16.04 15.61
CA HIS A 69 20.32 16.88 16.57
C HIS A 69 21.00 18.12 15.95
N PHE A 70 20.21 18.95 15.27
CA PHE A 70 20.64 20.27 14.80
C PHE A 70 20.76 21.26 15.98
N SER A 71 21.72 21.05 16.88
CA SER A 71 21.86 21.92 18.07
C SER A 71 22.92 23.00 17.96
N ASP A 72 23.66 23.11 16.86
CA ASP A 72 24.57 24.24 16.59
C ASP A 72 24.77 24.32 15.07
N TYR A 73 24.44 25.46 14.46
CA TYR A 73 24.55 25.68 13.01
C TYR A 73 26.00 25.46 12.48
N ASP A 74 26.99 25.48 13.37
CA ASP A 74 28.43 25.36 13.08
C ASP A 74 29.03 23.97 13.35
N LYS A 75 28.29 23.04 13.97
CA LYS A 75 28.77 21.66 14.22
C LYS A 75 27.86 20.70 13.47
N GLY A 76 28.27 20.36 12.24
CA GLY A 76 27.55 19.48 11.34
C GLY A 76 26.90 18.32 12.09
N GLY A 77 25.57 18.27 12.07
CA GLY A 77 24.81 17.24 12.75
C GLY A 77 25.09 15.85 12.18
N ASP A 78 24.77 14.82 12.94
CA ASP A 78 24.93 13.44 12.46
C ASP A 78 24.03 13.23 11.24
N HIS A 79 24.67 12.94 10.11
CA HIS A 79 23.99 12.57 8.87
C HIS A 79 23.78 11.07 8.85
N TYR A 80 22.53 10.66 8.72
CA TYR A 80 22.17 9.26 8.50
C TYR A 80 21.27 9.14 7.28
N PHE A 81 21.24 7.94 6.71
CA PHE A 81 20.35 7.62 5.61
C PHE A 81 19.15 6.86 6.16
N GLU A 82 17.96 7.28 5.77
CA GLU A 82 16.75 6.51 5.95
C GLU A 82 16.30 5.96 4.60
N TRP A 83 15.93 4.68 4.60
CA TRP A 83 15.22 4.03 3.53
C TRP A 83 13.73 4.07 3.84
N SER A 84 12.91 4.34 2.84
CA SER A 84 11.46 4.22 2.94
C SER A 84 10.93 3.36 1.80
N ILE A 85 9.88 2.60 2.08
CA ILE A 85 9.08 1.93 1.06
C ILE A 85 7.63 2.36 1.24
N VAL A 86 6.96 2.62 0.12
CA VAL A 86 5.53 2.88 0.06
C VAL A 86 4.91 1.87 -0.86
N CYS A 87 3.86 1.18 -0.40
CA CYS A 87 3.07 0.27 -1.22
C CYS A 87 1.63 0.78 -1.30
N THR A 88 1.11 0.86 -2.53
CA THR A 88 -0.30 1.10 -2.82
C THR A 88 -1.00 -0.24 -2.94
N LEU A 89 -2.01 -0.48 -2.11
CA LEU A 89 -2.80 -1.70 -2.11
C LEU A 89 -4.23 -1.43 -2.55
N LYS A 90 -4.82 -2.41 -3.23
CA LYS A 90 -6.20 -2.42 -3.72
C LYS A 90 -6.88 -3.72 -3.32
N ARG A 91 -8.14 -3.68 -2.87
CA ARG A 91 -8.97 -4.87 -2.62
C ARG A 91 -10.37 -4.72 -3.22
N PRO A 92 -10.92 -5.74 -3.88
CA PRO A 92 -12.30 -5.69 -4.36
C PRO A 92 -13.27 -5.68 -3.17
N LEU A 93 -14.27 -4.78 -3.21
CA LEU A 93 -15.32 -4.72 -2.21
C LEU A 93 -16.50 -5.59 -2.65
N ALA A 94 -16.99 -6.46 -1.78
CA ALA A 94 -18.22 -7.18 -2.04
C ALA A 94 -19.38 -6.19 -2.30
N PRO A 95 -20.34 -6.53 -3.18
CA PRO A 95 -21.58 -5.77 -3.27
C PRO A 95 -22.27 -5.75 -1.90
N GLY A 96 -22.81 -4.59 -1.54
CA GLY A 96 -23.57 -4.39 -0.31
C GLY A 96 -25.00 -4.90 -0.42
#